data_AF-A0A4V1UP28-F1
#
_entry.id   AF-A0A4V1UP28-F1
#
_cell.length_a   1.000
_cell.length_b   1.000
_cell.length_c   1.000
_cell.angle_alpha   90.00
_cell.angle_beta   90.00
_cell.angle_gamma   90.00
#
_symmetry.space_group_name_H-M   'P 1'
#
loop_
_entity.id
_entity.type
_entity.pdbx_description
1 polymer ?
#
loop_
_entity_poly.entity_id
_entity_poly.type
_entity_poly.pdbx_seq_one_letter_code
_entity_poly.pdbx_strand_id
1 'polypeptide(L)'
;MLKRIFDFYIHGSVHVALSVFALIQVTAIRLGLPFDPAVSGFGFFGTIVGYNFVKYDAIARNGKPAGNLQMRAFILLSFLSFIASGYFFMHLERITQLTGIVAFLITALYTLPFFPNKKTARDWAGLKIYFVALCWVGVTVALPVL
;
A
#
# COMPACT_ATOMS: atom_id res chain seq x y z
N MET A 1 4.51 26.73 -7.36
CA MET A 1 3.40 25.83 -6.95
C MET A 1 3.52 24.42 -7.53
N LEU A 2 3.73 24.26 -8.84
CA LEU A 2 3.80 22.93 -9.50
C LEU A 2 4.78 21.95 -8.83
N LYS A 3 6.01 22.40 -8.54
CA LYS A 3 7.02 21.58 -7.84
C LYS A 3 6.50 21.03 -6.50
N ARG A 4 5.82 21.85 -5.70
CA ARG A 4 5.29 21.44 -4.38
C ARG A 4 4.17 20.40 -4.49
N ILE A 5 3.34 20.50 -5.53
CA ILE A 5 2.29 19.51 -5.82
C ILE A 5 2.93 18.19 -6.27
N PHE A 6 3.92 18.28 -7.16
CA PHE A 6 4.65 17.10 -7.63
C PHE A 6 5.42 16.41 -6.49
N ASP A 7 6.06 17.19 -5.62
CA ASP A 7 6.73 16.67 -4.42
C ASP A 7 5.72 15.94 -3.52
N PHE A 8 4.52 16.50 -3.32
CA PHE A 8 3.47 15.84 -2.54
C PHE A 8 2.99 14.53 -3.19
N TYR A 9 2.83 14.52 -4.52
CA TYR A 9 2.44 13.35 -5.31
C TYR A 9 3.47 12.20 -5.20
N ILE A 10 4.76 12.53 -5.24
CA ILE A 10 5.85 11.56 -5.10
C ILE A 10 6.03 11.12 -3.66
N HIS A 11 6.14 12.07 -2.72
CA HIS A 11 6.43 11.76 -1.32
C HIS A 11 5.25 11.14 -0.57
N GLY A 12 4.01 11.46 -0.95
CA GLY A 12 2.79 10.87 -0.42
C GLY A 12 2.42 9.52 -1.04
N SER A 13 3.24 8.99 -1.96
CA SER A 13 3.04 7.69 -2.64
C SER A 13 1.77 7.60 -3.51
N VAL A 14 1.18 8.75 -3.86
CA VAL A 14 -0.04 8.84 -4.69
C VAL A 14 0.21 8.25 -6.09
N HIS A 15 1.39 8.47 -6.66
CA HIS A 15 1.79 7.88 -7.95
C HIS A 15 1.76 6.35 -7.97
N VAL A 16 2.17 5.73 -6.86
CA VAL A 16 2.15 4.27 -6.71
C VAL A 16 0.71 3.78 -6.61
N ALA A 17 -0.11 4.48 -5.83
CA ALA A 17 -1.53 4.16 -5.70
C ALA A 17 -2.29 4.28 -7.03
N LEU A 18 -2.01 5.31 -7.84
CA LEU A 18 -2.54 5.42 -9.20
C LEU A 18 -2.08 4.28 -10.11
N SER A 19 -0.84 3.83 -9.95
CA SER A 19 -0.30 2.71 -10.72
C SER A 19 -1.01 1.40 -10.36
N VAL A 20 -1.23 1.14 -9.06
CA VAL A 20 -2.01 -0.02 -8.59
C VAL A 20 -3.45 0.04 -9.08
N PHE A 21 -4.11 1.20 -8.96
CA PHE A 21 -5.45 1.40 -9.48
C PHE A 21 -5.51 1.09 -10.98
N ALA A 22 -4.59 1.65 -11.77
CA ALA A 22 -4.54 1.44 -13.21
C ALA A 22 -4.32 -0.04 -13.56
N LEU A 23 -3.46 -0.75 -12.83
CA LEU A 23 -3.24 -2.18 -13.07
C LEU A 23 -4.45 -3.04 -12.70
N ILE A 24 -5.19 -2.70 -11.64
CA ILE A 24 -6.48 -3.34 -11.33
C ILE A 24 -7.43 -3.15 -12.52
N GLN A 25 -7.52 -1.93 -13.07
CA GLN A 25 -8.37 -1.67 -14.25
C GLN A 25 -7.90 -2.45 -15.47
N VAL A 26 -6.59 -2.53 -15.70
CA VAL A 26 -6.03 -3.33 -16.80
C VAL A 26 -6.43 -4.80 -16.64
N THR A 27 -6.31 -5.38 -15.44
CA THR A 27 -6.75 -6.75 -15.19
C THR A 27 -8.24 -6.93 -15.47
N ALA A 28 -9.08 -6.02 -14.95
CA ALA A 28 -10.53 -6.08 -15.16
C ALA A 28 -10.90 -6.02 -16.65
N ILE A 29 -10.33 -5.07 -17.40
CA ILE A 29 -10.55 -4.92 -18.84
C ILE A 29 -10.09 -6.17 -19.59
N ARG A 30 -8.92 -6.73 -19.23
CA ARG A 30 -8.34 -7.89 -19.93
C ARG A 30 -9.11 -9.18 -19.71
N LEU A 31 -9.78 -9.31 -18.56
CA LEU A 31 -10.56 -10.49 -18.19
C LEU A 31 -12.07 -10.28 -18.39
N GLY A 32 -12.50 -9.11 -18.87
CA GLY A 32 -13.92 -8.78 -19.08
C GLY A 32 -14.71 -8.66 -17.78
N LEU A 33 -14.05 -8.32 -16.67
CA LEU A 33 -14.66 -8.17 -15.36
C LEU A 33 -15.33 -6.80 -15.24
N PRO A 34 -16.47 -6.69 -14.53
CA PRO A 34 -17.10 -5.40 -14.28
C PRO A 34 -16.20 -4.53 -13.40
N PHE A 35 -16.40 -3.21 -13.49
CA PHE A 35 -15.72 -2.28 -12.60
C PHE A 35 -16.18 -2.49 -11.16
N ASP A 36 -15.22 -2.82 -10.28
CA ASP A 36 -15.45 -2.94 -8.85
C ASP A 36 -14.82 -1.74 -8.10
N PRO A 37 -15.64 -0.82 -7.58
CA PRO A 37 -15.16 0.33 -6.80
C PRO A 37 -14.50 -0.09 -5.48
N ALA A 38 -14.92 -1.20 -4.86
CA ALA A 38 -14.39 -1.68 -3.60
C ALA A 38 -12.97 -2.23 -3.77
N VAL A 39 -12.74 -3.08 -4.78
CA VAL A 39 -11.40 -3.57 -5.10
C VAL A 39 -10.47 -2.43 -5.50
N SER A 40 -10.96 -1.54 -6.37
CA SER A 40 -10.16 -0.42 -6.87
C SER A 40 -9.81 0.58 -5.76
N GLY A 41 -10.79 0.89 -4.91
CA GLY A 41 -10.62 1.77 -3.75
C GLY A 41 -9.69 1.16 -2.70
N PHE A 42 -9.88 -0.12 -2.35
CA PHE A 42 -9.02 -0.83 -1.43
C PHE A 42 -7.57 -0.86 -1.93
N GLY A 43 -7.36 -1.21 -3.20
CA GLY A 43 -6.03 -1.21 -3.83
C GLY A 43 -5.37 0.18 -3.79
N PHE A 44 -6.11 1.24 -4.12
CA PHE A 44 -5.60 2.61 -4.12
C PHE A 44 -5.22 3.08 -2.71
N PHE A 45 -6.17 3.10 -1.78
CA PHE A 45 -5.95 3.63 -0.43
C PHE A 45 -5.02 2.74 0.39
N GLY A 46 -5.12 1.42 0.24
CA GLY A 46 -4.21 0.46 0.87
C GLY A 46 -2.77 0.63 0.41
N THR A 47 -2.54 0.98 -0.86
CA THR A 47 -1.20 1.28 -1.38
C THR A 47 -0.61 2.54 -0.73
N ILE A 48 -1.40 3.61 -0.57
CA ILE A 48 -0.94 4.82 0.12
C ILE A 48 -0.50 4.49 1.54
N VAL A 49 -1.33 3.75 2.29
CA VAL A 49 -1.04 3.33 3.66
C VAL A 49 0.23 2.48 3.71
N GLY A 50 0.30 1.41 2.91
CA GLY A 50 1.41 0.47 2.92
C GLY A 50 2.74 1.15 2.61
N TYR A 51 2.81 1.91 1.50
CA TYR A 51 4.06 2.57 1.10
C TYR A 51 4.46 3.69 2.05
N ASN A 52 3.51 4.48 2.56
CA ASN A 52 3.84 5.52 3.54
C ASN A 52 4.26 4.93 4.88
N PHE A 53 3.65 3.81 5.30
CA PHE A 53 4.09 3.06 6.47
C PHE A 53 5.54 2.61 6.29
N VAL A 54 5.90 1.95 5.17
CA VAL A 54 7.29 1.54 4.88
C VAL A 54 8.27 2.73 4.89
N LYS A 55 7.84 3.87 4.34
CA LYS A 55 8.69 5.06 4.17
C LYS A 55 8.93 5.80 5.49
N TYR A 56 7.91 5.93 6.33
CA TYR A 56 7.96 6.80 7.52
C TYR A 56 8.04 6.03 8.84
N ASP A 57 7.91 4.71 8.85
CA ASP A 57 7.99 3.88 10.05
C ASP A 57 9.32 4.07 10.81
N ALA A 58 10.48 4.11 10.11
CA ALA A 58 11.77 4.35 10.76
C ALA A 58 11.85 5.74 11.44
N ILE A 59 11.12 6.72 10.92
CA ILE A 59 11.06 8.08 11.49
C ILE A 59 10.15 8.08 12.73
N ALA A 60 9.03 7.36 12.68
CA ALA A 60 8.13 7.19 13.82
C ALA A 60 8.80 6.45 14.99
N ARG A 61 9.59 5.41 14.69
CA ARG A 61 10.31 4.61 15.70
C ARG A 61 11.42 5.37 16.42
N ASN A 62 12.04 6.33 15.74
CA ASN A 62 13.13 7.12 16.32
C ASN A 62 12.64 8.31 17.18
N GLY A 63 11.34 8.46 17.41
CA GLY A 63 10.76 9.43 18.34
C GLY A 63 10.98 10.91 17.96
N LYS A 64 11.49 11.20 16.76
CA LYS A 64 11.70 12.57 16.31
C LYS A 64 10.33 13.21 16.03
N PRO A 65 10.01 14.37 16.63
CA PRO A 65 8.74 15.01 16.38
C PRO A 65 8.56 15.31 14.89
N ALA A 66 7.31 15.24 14.41
CA ALA A 66 6.94 15.65 13.06
C ALA A 66 7.13 17.17 12.89
N GLY A 67 8.39 17.60 12.79
CA GLY A 67 8.81 18.99 12.82
C GLY A 67 8.50 19.74 11.53
N ASN A 68 8.25 19.03 10.42
CA ASN A 68 7.93 19.65 9.13
C ASN A 68 6.43 19.51 8.81
N LEU A 69 5.79 20.60 8.39
CA LEU A 69 4.39 20.67 7.96
C LEU A 69 4.08 19.62 6.88
N GLN A 70 5.04 19.34 5.99
CA GLN A 70 4.91 18.28 4.97
C GLN A 70 4.76 16.89 5.59
N MET A 71 5.50 16.58 6.66
CA MET A 71 5.41 15.28 7.31
C MET A 71 4.05 15.09 8.00
N ARG A 72 3.51 16.16 8.62
CA ARG A 72 2.14 16.15 9.16
C ARG A 72 1.10 15.89 8.07
N ALA A 73 1.27 16.49 6.88
CA ALA A 73 0.39 16.24 5.74
C ALA A 73 0.43 14.78 5.27
N PHE A 74 1.61 14.15 5.22
CA PHE A 74 1.71 12.72 4.85
C PHE A 74 1.13 11.78 5.90
N ILE A 75 1.28 12.11 7.19
CA ILE A 75 0.64 11.37 8.28
C ILE A 75 -0.88 11.46 8.16
N LEU A 76 -1.41 12.67 7.96
CA LEU A 76 -2.85 12.90 7.78
C LEU A 76 -3.38 12.15 6.55
N LEU A 77 -2.69 12.24 5.40
CA LEU A 77 -3.04 11.50 4.19
C LEU A 77 -3.08 9.99 4.45
N SER A 78 -2.08 9.46 5.16
CA SER A 78 -2.00 8.04 5.48
C SER A 78 -3.12 7.60 6.43
N PHE A 79 -3.47 8.44 7.40
CA PHE A 79 -4.57 8.19 8.32
C PHE A 79 -5.94 8.19 7.61
N LEU A 80 -6.22 9.19 6.76
CA LEU A 80 -7.44 9.21 5.95
C LEU A 80 -7.50 8.01 5.00
N SER A 81 -6.37 7.66 4.39
CA SER A 81 -6.27 6.50 3.51
C SER A 81 -6.47 5.19 4.28
N PHE A 82 -6.05 5.10 5.54
CA PHE A 82 -6.30 3.93 6.38
C PHE A 82 -7.79 3.74 6.66
N ILE A 83 -8.50 4.82 7.01
CA ILE A 83 -9.95 4.79 7.20
C ILE A 83 -10.65 4.39 5.89
N ALA A 84 -10.30 5.03 4.77
CA ALA A 84 -10.88 4.72 3.46
C ALA A 84 -10.59 3.27 3.03
N SER A 85 -9.37 2.79 3.24
CA SER A 85 -9.00 1.39 2.97
C SER A 85 -9.81 0.42 3.82
N GLY A 86 -10.02 0.72 5.12
CA GLY A 86 -10.86 -0.08 6.00
C GLY A 86 -12.33 -0.09 5.53
N TYR A 87 -12.85 1.05 5.10
CA TYR A 87 -14.20 1.14 4.52
C TYR A 87 -14.34 0.25 3.29
N PHE A 88 -13.44 0.34 2.31
CA PHE A 88 -13.50 -0.49 1.11
C PHE A 88 -13.27 -1.97 1.41
N PHE A 89 -12.38 -2.29 2.35
CA PHE A 89 -12.15 -3.67 2.80
C PHE A 89 -13.43 -4.33 3.29
N MET A 90 -14.26 -3.61 4.05
CA MET A 90 -15.54 -4.14 4.55
C MET A 90 -16.56 -4.41 3.44
N HIS A 91 -16.39 -3.80 2.25
CA HIS A 91 -17.25 -4.00 1.08
C HIS A 91 -16.72 -5.08 0.12
N LEU A 92 -15.53 -5.63 0.35
CA LEU A 92 -15.00 -6.74 -0.44
C LEU A 92 -15.70 -8.05 -0.10
N GLU A 93 -15.72 -9.00 -1.06
CA GLU A 93 -16.13 -10.37 -0.77
C GLU A 93 -15.19 -11.05 0.22
N ARG A 94 -15.68 -12.06 0.95
CA ARG A 94 -14.90 -12.71 2.03
C ARG A 94 -13.60 -13.35 1.53
N ILE A 95 -13.60 -13.90 0.31
CA ILE A 95 -12.42 -14.53 -0.30
C ILE A 95 -11.38 -13.45 -0.64
N THR A 96 -11.84 -12.33 -1.19
CA THR A 96 -11.06 -11.14 -1.53
C THR A 96 -10.48 -10.49 -0.26
N GLN A 97 -11.25 -10.42 0.83
CA GLN A 97 -10.79 -9.98 2.16
C GLN A 97 -9.66 -10.85 2.70
N LEU A 98 -9.79 -12.18 2.62
CA LEU A 98 -8.74 -13.09 3.07
C LEU A 98 -7.45 -12.88 2.27
N THR A 99 -7.56 -12.70 0.96
CA THR A 99 -6.43 -12.38 0.07
C THR A 99 -5.79 -11.05 0.46
N GLY A 100 -6.59 -10.03 0.77
CA GLY A 100 -6.12 -8.74 1.29
C GLY A 100 -5.37 -8.86 2.62
N ILE A 101 -5.86 -9.70 3.55
CA ILE A 101 -5.18 -9.97 4.82
C ILE A 101 -3.84 -10.66 4.58
N VAL A 102 -3.77 -11.66 3.71
CA VAL A 102 -2.52 -12.34 3.37
C VAL A 102 -1.51 -11.37 2.76
N ALA A 103 -1.93 -10.53 1.80
CA ALA A 103 -1.07 -9.51 1.21
C ALA A 103 -0.57 -8.49 2.26
N PHE A 104 -1.44 -8.09 3.20
CA PHE A 104 -1.06 -7.23 4.32
C PHE A 104 -0.02 -7.89 5.23
N LEU A 105 -0.22 -9.15 5.62
CA LEU A 105 0.72 -9.91 6.45
C LEU A 105 2.09 -10.05 5.78
N ILE A 106 2.12 -10.33 4.47
CA ILE A 106 3.37 -10.40 3.71
C ILE A 106 4.07 -9.05 3.70
N THR A 107 3.33 -7.96 3.51
CA THR A 107 3.88 -6.59 3.54
C THR A 107 4.38 -6.21 4.94
N ALA A 108 3.67 -6.60 5.99
CA ALA A 108 4.11 -6.42 7.37
C ALA A 108 5.41 -7.19 7.64
N LEU A 109 5.47 -8.49 7.29
CA LEU A 109 6.66 -9.35 7.35
C LEU A 109 7.84 -8.77 6.58
N TYR A 110 7.58 -8.14 5.44
CA TYR A 110 8.59 -7.47 4.64
C TYR A 110 9.17 -6.20 5.31
N THR A 111 8.43 -5.53 6.19
CA THR A 111 8.76 -4.18 6.69
C THR A 111 9.18 -4.16 8.15
N LEU A 112 8.53 -4.94 9.00
CA LEU A 112 8.80 -4.98 10.42
C LEU A 112 9.91 -5.98 10.74
N PRO A 113 10.90 -5.61 11.57
CA PRO A 113 11.87 -6.56 12.10
C PRO A 113 11.19 -7.40 13.17
N PHE A 114 10.64 -8.55 12.77
CA PHE A 114 9.98 -9.49 13.69
C PHE A 114 10.95 -10.17 14.67
N PHE A 115 12.26 -10.07 14.46
CA PHE A 115 13.28 -10.67 15.31
C PHE A 115 14.20 -9.60 15.93
N PRO A 116 14.45 -9.64 17.25
CA PRO A 116 15.40 -8.74 17.89
C PRO A 116 16.81 -9.02 17.33
N ASN A 117 17.51 -7.99 16.87
CA ASN A 117 18.84 -8.02 16.24
C ASN A 117 18.99 -8.67 14.85
N LYS A 118 17.92 -8.84 14.04
CA LYS A 118 18.07 -9.33 12.65
C LYS A 118 17.54 -8.37 11.59
N LYS A 119 18.30 -8.31 10.49
CA LYS A 119 17.96 -7.76 9.17
C LYS A 119 16.53 -8.16 8.75
N THR A 120 15.70 -7.18 8.40
CA THR A 120 14.32 -7.42 7.90
C THR A 120 14.39 -8.19 6.58
N ALA A 121 13.31 -8.86 6.14
CA ALA A 121 13.25 -9.46 4.80
C ALA A 121 13.55 -8.45 3.66
N ARG A 122 13.38 -7.14 3.93
CA ARG A 122 13.87 -6.02 3.10
C ARG A 122 15.38 -6.04 2.84
N ASP A 123 16.17 -6.48 3.80
CA ASP A 123 17.63 -6.45 3.76
C ASP A 123 18.23 -7.73 3.14
N TRP A 124 17.38 -8.72 2.83
CA TRP A 124 17.79 -9.98 2.24
C TRP A 124 17.98 -9.79 0.73
N ALA A 125 19.22 -9.86 0.26
CA ALA A 125 19.54 -9.81 -1.16
C ALA A 125 18.82 -10.96 -1.89
N GLY A 126 18.12 -10.66 -2.98
CA GLY A 126 17.37 -11.64 -3.76
C GLY A 126 15.92 -11.85 -3.32
N LEU A 127 15.63 -12.15 -2.04
CA LEU A 127 14.25 -12.46 -1.63
C LEU A 127 13.29 -11.24 -1.68
N LYS A 128 13.82 -10.02 -1.53
CA LYS A 128 13.02 -8.78 -1.50
C LYS A 128 12.13 -8.60 -2.73
N ILE A 129 12.59 -9.00 -3.92
CA ILE A 129 11.83 -8.80 -5.17
C ILE A 129 10.64 -9.74 -5.26
N TYR A 130 10.74 -10.95 -4.68
CA TYR A 130 9.66 -11.92 -4.68
C TYR A 130 8.52 -11.47 -3.77
N PHE A 131 8.82 -10.94 -2.58
CA PHE A 131 7.80 -10.38 -1.70
C PHE A 131 7.05 -9.21 -2.35
N VAL A 132 7.80 -8.29 -2.98
CA VAL A 132 7.18 -7.17 -3.69
C VAL A 132 6.33 -7.69 -4.85
N ALA A 133 6.85 -8.57 -5.70
CA ALA A 133 6.10 -9.12 -6.83
C ALA A 133 4.81 -9.84 -6.38
N LEU A 134 4.88 -10.63 -5.32
CA LEU A 134 3.73 -11.36 -4.79
C LEU A 134 2.67 -10.41 -4.24
N CYS A 135 3.05 -9.39 -3.48
CA CYS A 135 2.10 -8.36 -3.04
C CYS A 135 1.45 -7.63 -4.22
N TRP A 136 2.22 -7.28 -5.25
CA TRP A 136 1.69 -6.63 -6.45
C TRP A 136 0.69 -7.53 -7.17
N VAL A 137 1.06 -8.77 -7.48
CA VAL A 137 0.15 -9.73 -8.15
C VAL A 137 -1.09 -9.98 -7.30
N GLY A 138 -0.94 -10.14 -5.98
CA GLY A 138 -2.06 -10.31 -5.06
C GLY A 138 -3.07 -9.16 -5.16
N VAL A 139 -2.59 -7.92 -5.15
CA VAL A 139 -3.46 -6.73 -5.17
C VAL A 139 -3.99 -6.40 -6.56
N THR A 140 -3.17 -6.46 -7.61
CA THR A 140 -3.54 -5.99 -8.94
C THR A 140 -4.15 -7.05 -9.84
N VAL A 141 -3.97 -8.33 -9.51
CA VAL A 141 -4.48 -9.45 -10.29
C VAL A 141 -5.43 -10.32 -9.48
N ALA A 142 -5.03 -10.79 -8.30
CA ALA A 142 -5.86 -11.72 -7.54
C ALA A 142 -7.12 -11.06 -6.97
N LEU A 143 -7.01 -9.86 -6.37
CA LEU A 143 -8.18 -9.16 -5.82
C LEU A 143 -9.30 -8.89 -6.85
N PRO A 144 -9.06 -8.37 -8.07
CA PRO A 144 -10.16 -8.16 -9.00
C PRO A 144 -10.76 -9.46 -9.56
N VAL A 145 -10.04 -10.58 -9.49
CA VAL A 145 -10.49 -11.88 -10.02
C VAL A 145 -11.30 -12.70 -9.01
N LEU A 146 -11.06 -12.48 -7.73
CA LEU A 146 -11.67 -13.20 -6.60
C LEU A 146 -12.80 -12.41 -5.98
#